data_AF-A0A2P1NLE9-F1
#
_entry.id   AF-A0A2P1NLE9-F1
#
_cell.length_a   1.000
_cell.length_b   1.000
_cell.length_c   1.000
_cell.angle_alpha   90.00
_cell.angle_beta   90.00
_cell.angle_gamma   90.00
#
_symmetry.space_group_name_H-M   'P 1'
#
loop_
_entity.id
_entity.type
_entity.pdbx_description
1 polymer ?
#
loop_
_entity_poly.entity_id
_entity_poly.type
_entity_poly.pdbx_seq_one_letter_code
_entity_poly.pdbx_strand_id
1 'polypeptide(L)'
;MAFQVGAACYGTAAQAAQAAASSQLGAIVQHGGSAHVVELAALSDSGISYALRPVGGGAPITVAAAYQAQPCNLLGVEDGLALGWSVAGVWLAVYAVVFIARTVFHVGEKDDGNT
;
A
#
# COMPACT_ATOMS: atom_id res chain seq x y z
N MET A 1 0.62 14.54 2.53
CA MET A 1 -0.11 13.52 1.75
C MET A 1 0.90 12.77 0.90
N ALA A 2 1.01 11.46 1.07
CA ALA A 2 2.00 10.60 0.42
C ALA A 2 1.33 9.70 -0.63
N PHE A 3 2.11 9.19 -1.58
CA PHE A 3 1.63 8.42 -2.73
C PHE A 3 2.34 7.08 -2.83
N GLN A 4 1.61 6.02 -3.20
CA GLN A 4 2.12 4.66 -3.19
C GLN A 4 2.59 4.19 -4.58
N VAL A 5 3.76 3.54 -4.62
CA VAL A 5 4.21 2.70 -5.73
C VAL A 5 4.73 1.40 -5.16
N GLY A 6 4.07 0.29 -5.48
CA GLY A 6 4.36 -1.00 -4.87
C GLY A 6 4.20 -0.94 -3.34
N ALA A 7 5.27 -1.28 -2.61
CA ALA A 7 5.31 -1.26 -1.15
C ALA A 7 5.93 0.02 -0.55
N ALA A 8 6.28 1.01 -1.38
CA ALA A 8 6.93 2.25 -0.95
C ALA A 8 5.98 3.46 -1.08
N CYS A 9 6.16 4.43 -0.19
CA CYS A 9 5.42 5.69 -0.22
C CYS A 9 6.34 6.88 -0.47
N TYR A 10 5.89 7.80 -1.32
CA TYR A 10 6.61 8.97 -1.79
C TYR A 10 5.91 10.24 -1.35
N GLY A 11 6.67 11.32 -1.12
CA GLY A 11 6.13 12.57 -0.58
C GLY A 11 5.25 13.34 -1.57
N THR A 12 5.45 13.15 -2.88
CA THR A 12 4.73 13.86 -3.94
C THR A 12 4.29 12.93 -5.07
N ALA A 13 3.27 13.34 -5.84
CA ALA A 13 2.78 12.60 -6.99
C ALA A 13 3.86 12.45 -8.07
N ALA A 14 4.63 13.51 -8.34
CA ALA A 14 5.78 13.45 -9.24
C ALA A 14 6.86 12.43 -8.82
N GLN A 15 7.17 12.33 -7.51
CA GLN A 15 8.14 11.33 -7.03
C GLN A 15 7.61 9.90 -7.20
N ALA A 16 6.33 9.68 -6.95
CA ALA A 16 5.68 8.40 -7.22
C ALA A 16 5.67 8.08 -8.72
N ALA A 17 5.36 9.06 -9.58
CA ALA A 17 5.40 8.90 -11.03
C ALA A 17 6.82 8.55 -11.52
N GLN A 18 7.86 9.17 -10.96
CA GLN A 18 9.26 8.84 -11.24
C GLN A 18 9.62 7.40 -10.86
N ALA A 19 9.21 6.95 -9.68
CA ALA A 19 9.43 5.59 -9.22
C ALA A 19 8.66 4.56 -10.06
N ALA A 20 7.45 4.90 -10.50
CA ALA A 20 6.71 4.07 -11.43
C ALA A 20 7.39 4.02 -12.81
N ALA A 21 7.89 5.17 -13.29
CA ALA A 21 8.55 5.27 -14.59
C ALA A 21 9.84 4.45 -14.66
N SER A 22 10.66 4.48 -13.61
CA SER A 22 11.95 3.78 -13.57
C SER A 22 11.84 2.27 -13.74
N SER A 23 10.67 1.67 -13.46
CA SER A 23 10.41 0.25 -13.71
C SER A 23 10.46 -0.15 -15.19
N GLN A 24 10.24 0.80 -16.10
CA GLN A 24 10.21 0.56 -17.55
C GLN A 24 11.41 1.15 -18.29
N LEU A 25 12.16 2.07 -17.68
CA LEU A 25 13.31 2.70 -18.32
C LEU A 25 14.41 1.69 -18.61
N GLY A 26 15.02 1.79 -19.80
CA GLY A 26 16.06 0.89 -20.27
C GLY A 26 15.55 -0.46 -20.78
N ALA A 27 14.24 -0.73 -20.69
CA ALA A 27 13.65 -1.91 -21.32
C ALA A 27 13.79 -1.83 -22.84
N ILE A 28 14.02 -3.00 -23.47
CA ILE A 28 14.02 -3.11 -24.93
C ILE A 28 12.69 -3.71 -25.35
N VAL A 29 11.93 -2.97 -26.16
CA VAL A 29 10.63 -3.38 -26.70
C VAL A 29 10.71 -3.48 -28.21
N GLN A 30 10.09 -4.51 -28.80
CA GLN A 30 9.93 -4.60 -30.24
C GLN A 30 8.64 -3.91 -30.67
N HIS A 31 8.75 -3.02 -31.64
CA HIS A 31 7.61 -2.33 -32.23
C HIS A 31 7.86 -2.15 -33.73
N GLY A 32 6.91 -2.55 -34.58
CA GLY A 32 7.05 -2.41 -36.03
C GLY A 32 8.25 -3.15 -36.65
N GLY A 33 8.70 -4.25 -36.03
CA GLY A 33 9.82 -5.07 -36.53
C GLY A 33 11.23 -4.56 -36.15
N SER A 34 11.33 -3.49 -35.35
CA SER A 34 12.59 -3.01 -34.81
C SER A 34 12.56 -2.91 -33.29
N ALA A 35 13.72 -3.12 -32.66
CA ALA A 35 13.90 -2.98 -31.23
C ALA A 35 14.08 -1.50 -30.85
N HIS A 36 13.42 -1.08 -29.79
CA HIS A 36 13.49 0.27 -29.24
C HIS A 36 13.87 0.21 -27.77
N VAL A 37 14.71 1.14 -27.33
CA VAL A 37 15.02 1.36 -25.92
C VAL A 37 14.03 2.36 -25.36
N VAL A 38 13.44 2.04 -24.22
CA VAL A 38 12.53 2.92 -23.49
C VAL A 38 13.34 3.95 -22.70
N GLU A 39 13.24 5.21 -23.09
CA GLU A 39 13.82 6.36 -22.40
C GLU A 39 12.70 7.24 -21.81
N LEU A 40 13.05 8.05 -20.82
CA LEU A 40 12.11 8.99 -20.22
C LEU A 40 12.09 10.28 -21.04
N ALA A 41 10.93 10.68 -21.56
CA ALA A 41 10.79 11.94 -22.28
C ALA A 41 10.35 13.08 -21.36
N ALA A 42 9.29 12.87 -20.59
CA ALA A 42 8.75 13.86 -19.67
C ALA A 42 7.94 13.21 -18.54
N LEU A 43 7.81 13.93 -17.43
CA LEU A 43 6.95 13.57 -16.30
C LEU A 43 6.06 14.74 -15.93
N SER A 44 4.83 14.41 -15.54
CA SER A 44 3.93 15.31 -14.83
C SER A 44 3.25 14.56 -13.68
N ASP A 45 2.46 15.28 -12.88
CA ASP A 45 1.72 14.67 -11.77
C ASP A 45 0.62 13.69 -12.23
N SER A 46 0.21 13.75 -13.50
CA SER A 46 -0.89 12.96 -14.08
C SER A 46 -0.49 12.11 -15.28
N GLY A 47 0.79 12.09 -15.65
CA GLY A 47 1.25 11.39 -16.84
C GLY A 47 2.75 11.17 -16.90
N ILE A 48 3.13 10.08 -17.57
CA ILE A 48 4.51 9.71 -17.84
C ILE A 48 4.65 9.59 -19.36
N SER A 49 5.55 10.36 -19.96
CA SER A 49 5.85 10.27 -21.38
C SER A 49 7.16 9.54 -21.58
N TYR A 50 7.12 8.44 -22.33
CA TYR A 50 8.28 7.65 -22.71
C TYR A 50 8.69 7.96 -24.14
N ALA A 51 9.99 7.97 -24.41
CA ALA A 51 10.55 7.98 -25.75
C ALA A 51 11.07 6.58 -26.08
N LEU A 52 10.56 5.98 -27.15
CA LEU A 52 11.05 4.73 -27.69
C LEU A 52 12.09 5.07 -28.75
N ARG A 53 13.37 4.88 -28.42
CA ARG A 53 14.48 5.17 -29.31
C ARG A 53 14.90 3.92 -30.09
N PRO A 54 14.85 3.90 -31.43
CA PRO A 54 15.23 2.72 -32.20
C PRO A 54 16.71 2.38 -32.00
N VAL A 55 17.03 1.11 -31.75
CA VAL A 55 18.44 0.67 -31.58
C VAL A 55 19.25 0.80 -32.87
N GLY A 56 18.58 0.74 -34.03
CA GLY A 56 19.20 0.93 -35.34
C GLY A 56 19.44 2.40 -35.72
N GLY A 57 19.12 3.35 -34.83
CA GLY A 57 19.10 4.78 -35.12
C GLY A 57 17.78 5.22 -35.78
N GLY A 58 17.45 6.51 -35.64
CA GLY A 58 16.20 7.07 -36.15
C GLY A 58 15.55 8.05 -35.17
N ALA A 59 14.40 8.59 -35.56
CA ALA A 59 13.61 9.47 -34.70
C ALA A 59 12.93 8.67 -33.58
N PRO A 60 12.95 9.16 -32.33
CA PRO A 60 12.25 8.51 -31.23
C PRO A 60 10.73 8.67 -31.37
N ILE A 61 10.00 7.64 -30.95
CA ILE A 61 8.53 7.67 -30.87
C ILE A 61 8.15 8.04 -29.43
N THR A 62 7.32 9.04 -29.24
CA THR A 62 6.83 9.42 -27.90
C THR A 62 5.50 8.75 -27.59
N VAL A 63 5.40 8.14 -26.40
CA VAL A 63 4.19 7.48 -25.90
C VAL A 63 3.84 8.09 -24.55
N ALA A 64 2.65 8.66 -24.45
CA ALA A 64 2.12 9.20 -23.20
C ALA A 64 1.30 8.11 -22.49
N ALA A 65 1.74 7.73 -21.29
CA ALA A 65 1.00 6.88 -20.38
C ALA A 65 0.30 7.75 -19.33
N ALA A 66 -1.02 7.61 -19.22
CA ALA A 66 -1.76 8.23 -18.13
C ALA A 66 -1.32 7.62 -16.80
N TYR A 67 -1.08 8.46 -15.80
CA TYR A 67 -0.67 8.02 -14.46
C TYR A 67 -1.59 8.65 -13.42
N GLN A 68 -2.14 7.82 -12.53
CA GLN A 68 -2.86 8.29 -11.34
C GLN A 68 -2.15 7.81 -10.09
N ALA A 69 -1.59 8.77 -9.35
CA ALA A 69 -0.93 8.49 -8.09
C ALA A 69 -1.96 8.02 -7.05
N GLN A 70 -1.77 6.83 -6.50
CA GLN A 70 -2.63 6.28 -5.45
C GLN A 70 -2.21 6.85 -4.09
N PRO A 71 -3.15 7.17 -3.19
CA PRO A 71 -2.82 7.58 -1.84
C PRO A 71 -2.08 6.45 -1.11
N CYS A 72 -1.06 6.81 -0.33
CA CYS A 72 -0.36 5.86 0.52
C CYS A 72 -1.29 5.37 1.63
N ASN A 73 -1.65 4.10 1.59
CA ASN A 73 -2.43 3.42 2.62
C ASN A 73 -1.64 2.25 3.25
N LEU A 74 -0.33 2.41 3.36
CA LEU A 74 0.55 1.40 3.95
C LEU A 74 0.38 1.42 5.47
N LEU A 75 -0.03 0.29 6.06
CA LEU A 75 -0.14 0.17 7.51
C LEU A 75 1.24 0.34 8.14
N GLY A 76 1.40 1.39 8.93
CA GLY A 76 2.61 1.65 9.70
C GLY A 76 2.69 0.75 10.93
N VAL A 77 3.84 0.82 11.60
CA VAL A 77 4.04 0.15 12.90
C VAL A 77 3.06 0.68 13.95
N GLU A 78 2.77 1.98 13.91
CA GLU A 78 1.82 2.64 14.82
C GLU A 78 0.39 2.11 14.60
N ASP A 79 -0.03 1.98 13.34
CA ASP A 79 -1.34 1.40 12.99
C ASP A 79 -1.42 -0.06 13.45
N GLY A 80 -0.35 -0.83 13.23
CA GLY A 80 -0.24 -2.20 13.71
C GLY A 80 -0.35 -2.32 15.22
N LEU A 81 0.26 -1.39 15.96
CA LEU A 81 0.20 -1.35 17.42
C LEU A 81 -1.19 -0.97 17.93
N ALA A 82 -1.84 0.00 17.31
CA ALA A 82 -3.22 0.39 17.62
C ALA A 82 -4.20 -0.77 17.37
N LEU A 83 -4.07 -1.47 16.24
CA LEU A 83 -4.86 -2.66 15.94
C LEU A 83 -4.55 -3.82 16.90
N GLY A 84 -3.30 -3.99 17.31
CA GLY A 84 -2.91 -4.98 18.31
C GLY A 84 -3.58 -4.72 19.67
N TRP A 85 -3.58 -3.47 20.13
CA TRP A 85 -4.21 -3.09 21.39
C TRP A 85 -5.73 -3.15 21.36
N SER A 86 -6.37 -2.89 20.22
CA SER A 86 -7.82 -3.04 20.10
C SER A 86 -8.24 -4.50 20.29
N VAL A 87 -7.52 -5.44 19.66
CA VAL A 87 -7.75 -6.88 19.83
C VAL A 87 -7.48 -7.31 21.27
N ALA A 88 -6.36 -6.88 21.86
CA ALA A 88 -6.03 -7.17 23.25
C ALA A 88 -7.12 -6.64 24.22
N GLY A 89 -7.60 -5.42 23.99
CA GLY A 89 -8.66 -4.79 24.79
C GLY A 89 -9.97 -5.58 24.76
N VAL A 90 -10.38 -6.08 23.59
CA VAL A 90 -11.58 -6.92 23.47
C VAL A 90 -11.43 -8.21 24.28
N TRP A 91 -10.28 -8.88 24.18
CA TRP A 91 -10.04 -10.11 24.93
C TRP A 91 -9.99 -9.87 26.44
N LEU A 92 -9.38 -8.78 26.89
CA LEU A 92 -9.39 -8.38 28.29
C LEU A 92 -10.80 -8.10 28.79
N ALA A 93 -11.64 -7.41 28.00
CA ALA A 93 -13.02 -7.15 28.35
C ALA A 93 -13.84 -8.45 28.45
N VAL A 94 -13.73 -9.35 27.47
CA VAL A 94 -14.40 -10.67 27.51
C VAL A 94 -13.95 -11.47 28.71
N TYR A 95 -12.65 -11.51 28.99
CA TYR A 95 -12.11 -12.21 30.16
C TYR A 95 -12.64 -11.63 31.46
N ALA A 96 -12.68 -10.30 31.60
CA ALA A 96 -13.22 -9.63 32.78
C ALA A 96 -14.69 -9.98 33.02
N VAL A 97 -15.52 -9.99 31.96
CA VAL A 97 -16.94 -10.37 32.06
C VAL A 97 -17.09 -11.83 32.50
N VAL A 98 -16.33 -12.76 31.90
CA VAL A 98 -16.36 -14.17 32.29
C VAL A 98 -15.87 -14.36 33.73
N PHE A 99 -14.83 -13.63 34.12
CA PHE A 99 -14.28 -13.68 35.48
C PHE A 99 -15.31 -13.20 36.50
N ILE A 100 -15.95 -12.05 36.27
CA ILE A 100 -17.00 -11.50 37.14
C ILE A 100 -18.20 -12.44 37.21
N ALA A 101 -18.66 -12.96 36.07
CA ALA A 101 -19.77 -13.91 36.05
C ALA A 101 -19.43 -15.16 36.86
N ARG A 102 -18.21 -15.71 36.73
CA ARG A 102 -17.79 -16.87 37.51
C ARG A 102 -17.73 -16.57 39.00
N THR A 103 -17.16 -15.43 39.41
CA THR A 103 -17.04 -15.11 40.84
C THR A 103 -18.38 -14.80 41.48
N VAL A 104 -19.28 -14.10 40.80
CA VAL A 104 -20.60 -13.74 41.34
C VAL A 104 -21.54 -14.95 41.35
N PHE A 105 -21.64 -15.69 40.24
CA PHE A 105 -22.58 -16.81 40.13
C PHE A 105 -22.12 -18.09 40.84
N HIS A 106 -20.81 -18.34 41.06
CA HIS A 106 -20.38 -19.45 41.93
C HIS A 106 -20.49 -19.13 43.43
N VAL A 107 -20.53 -17.85 43.82
CA VAL A 107 -20.72 -17.45 45.23
C VAL A 107 -22.21 -17.48 45.60
N GLY A 108 -23.11 -17.22 44.66
CA GLY A 108 -24.57 -17.32 44.87
C GLY A 108 -25.09 -18.74 45.10
N GLU A 109 -24.39 -19.78 44.63
CA GLU A 109 -24.84 -21.17 44.78
C GLU A 109 -24.65 -21.73 46.21
N LYS A 110 -24.01 -21.00 47.12
CA LYS A 110 -23.84 -21.40 48.52
C LYS A 110 -24.87 -20.82 49.49
N ASP A 111 -25.74 -19.91 49.04
CA ASP A 111 -26.63 -19.16 49.95
C ASP A 111 -28.13 -19.36 49.65
N ASP A 112 -28.48 -20.44 48.94
CA ASP A 112 -29.86 -20.88 48.74
C ASP A 112 -30.06 -22.29 49.31
N GLY A 113 -30.25 -22.40 50.64
CA GLY A 113 -30.91 -23.57 51.23
C GLY A 113 -30.37 -24.08 52.57
N ASN A 114 -31.21 -23.91 53.61
CA ASN A 114 -31.37 -24.78 54.79
C ASN A 114 -30.49 -24.54 56.03
N THR A 115 -30.98 -23.70 56.97
CA THR A 115 -31.43 -24.09 58.33
C THR A 115 -32.34 -23.01 58.90
#